data_AF-A0AA41V085-F1
#
_entry.id   AF-A0AA41V085-F1
#
_cell.length_a   1.000
_cell.length_b   1.000
_cell.length_c   1.000
_cell.angle_alpha   90.00
_cell.angle_beta   90.00
_cell.angle_gamma   90.00
#
_symmetry.space_group_name_H-M   'P 1'
#
loop_
_entity.id
_entity.type
_entity.pdbx_description
1 polymer ?
#
loop_
_entity_poly.entity_id
_entity_poly.type
_entity_poly.pdbx_seq_one_letter_code
_entity_poly.pdbx_strand_id
1 'polypeptide(L)'
;VHGNVCLASVVVTPTLDWKLHAFGVLSEFDGNNEGSTGPMLQYEGLVGAQFKPMELTKSDWAAIRKSPPYAIDSWGLGCLIYELFSGTKLAKKQELRNTSSSIQK
;
A
#
# COMPACT_ATOMS: atom_id res chain seq x y z
N VAL A 1 3.41 -9.86 1.90
CA VAL A 1 3.14 -8.43 1.71
C VAL A 1 2.61 -8.22 0.31
N HIS A 2 1.36 -7.79 0.18
CA HIS A 2 0.72 -7.52 -1.11
C HIS A 2 1.43 -6.39 -1.86
N GLY A 3 1.85 -5.35 -1.15
CA GLY A 3 2.75 -4.29 -1.65
C GLY A 3 2.08 -3.20 -2.47
N ASN A 4 0.84 -3.41 -2.94
CA ASN A 4 0.07 -2.42 -3.70
C ASN A 4 -1.43 -2.46 -3.39
N VAL A 5 -1.81 -2.53 -2.10
CA VAL A 5 -3.22 -2.45 -1.70
C VAL A 5 -3.77 -1.06 -2.06
N CYS A 6 -4.72 -1.02 -2.99
CA CYS A 6 -5.38 0.20 -3.47
C CYS A 6 -6.75 -0.14 -4.08
N LEU A 7 -7.52 0.85 -4.53
CA LEU A 7 -8.81 0.63 -5.17
C LEU A 7 -8.72 -0.34 -6.36
N ALA A 8 -7.64 -0.26 -7.14
CA ALA A 8 -7.43 -1.12 -8.31
C ALA A 8 -7.04 -2.56 -7.96
N SER A 9 -6.68 -2.88 -6.71
CA SER A 9 -6.30 -4.24 -6.30
C SER A 9 -7.43 -4.98 -5.56
N VAL A 10 -8.61 -4.37 -5.45
CA VAL A 10 -9.78 -4.95 -4.79
C VAL A 10 -10.88 -5.18 -5.82
N VAL A 11 -11.44 -6.38 -5.82
CA VAL A 11 -12.65 -6.71 -6.57
C VAL A 11 -13.74 -7.15 -5.61
N VAL A 12 -14.99 -6.87 -5.96
CA VAL A 12 -16.16 -7.23 -5.16
C VAL A 12 -16.94 -8.33 -5.88
N THR A 13 -17.27 -9.40 -5.18
CA THR A 13 -18.09 -10.49 -5.73
C THR A 13 -19.57 -10.12 -5.77
N PRO A 14 -20.42 -10.88 -6.50
CA PRO A 14 -21.88 -10.72 -6.41
C PRO A 14 -22.44 -10.91 -4.99
N THR A 15 -21.75 -11.66 -4.13
CA THR A 15 -22.08 -11.86 -2.70
C THR A 15 -21.53 -10.75 -1.79
N LEU A 16 -20.95 -9.70 -2.37
CA LEU A 16 -20.38 -8.54 -1.67
C LEU A 16 -19.09 -8.84 -0.88
N ASP A 17 -18.43 -9.96 -1.15
CA ASP A 17 -17.12 -10.27 -0.58
C ASP A 17 -16.03 -9.46 -1.27
N TRP A 18 -15.13 -8.90 -0.48
CA TRP A 18 -13.96 -8.21 -0.99
C TRP A 18 -12.84 -9.22 -1.21
N LYS A 19 -12.28 -9.23 -2.41
CA LYS A 19 -11.16 -10.09 -2.78
C LYS A 19 -10.00 -9.24 -3.27
N LEU A 20 -8.81 -9.59 -2.81
CA LEU A 20 -7.57 -9.02 -3.32
C LEU A 20 -7.18 -9.67 -4.65
N HIS A 21 -6.64 -8.86 -5.56
CA HIS A 21 -6.03 -9.29 -6.82
C HIS A 21 -4.79 -8.41 -7.11
N ALA A 22 -4.16 -8.57 -8.28
CA ALA A 22 -2.99 -7.79 -8.72
C ALA A 22 -1.71 -8.08 -7.92
N PHE A 23 -1.47 -9.37 -7.65
CA PHE A 23 -0.31 -9.89 -6.92
C PHE A 23 1.05 -9.77 -7.63
N GLY A 24 1.18 -8.90 -8.63
CA GLY A 24 2.42 -8.76 -9.43
C GLY A 24 3.63 -8.25 -8.63
N VAL A 25 3.40 -7.64 -7.47
CA VAL A 25 4.45 -7.18 -6.54
C VAL A 25 4.39 -7.90 -5.18
N LEU A 26 3.61 -9.00 -5.10
CA LEU A 26 3.49 -9.80 -3.89
C LEU A 26 4.86 -10.35 -3.49
N SER A 27 5.20 -10.20 -2.22
CA SER A 27 6.50 -10.61 -1.69
C SER A 27 6.38 -11.25 -0.32
N GLU A 28 7.30 -12.18 -0.05
CA GLU A 28 7.56 -12.64 1.31
C GLU A 28 8.21 -11.52 2.12
N PHE A 29 7.94 -11.51 3.42
CA PHE A 29 8.58 -10.59 4.35
C PHE A 29 9.46 -11.38 5.31
N ASP A 30 10.76 -11.25 5.14
CA ASP A 30 11.78 -11.80 6.05
C ASP A 30 12.55 -10.64 6.68
N GLY A 31 12.04 -10.12 7.78
CA GLY A 31 12.63 -9.00 8.53
C GLY A 31 13.87 -9.38 9.35
N ASN A 32 14.09 -10.67 9.59
CA ASN A 32 15.21 -11.18 10.41
C ASN A 32 16.50 -11.40 9.59
N ASN A 33 16.39 -11.43 8.27
CA ASN A 33 17.50 -11.63 7.35
C ASN A 33 18.02 -10.29 6.83
N GLU A 34 19.23 -9.89 7.23
CA GLU A 34 19.82 -8.61 6.79
C GLU A 34 20.13 -8.57 5.29
N GLY A 35 20.35 -9.75 4.68
CA GLY A 35 20.52 -9.91 3.23
C GLY A 35 19.20 -9.97 2.46
N SER A 36 18.07 -10.03 3.16
CA SER A 36 16.74 -9.87 2.56
C SER A 36 16.59 -8.44 2.05
N THR A 37 16.93 -8.28 0.77
CA THR A 37 16.42 -7.19 -0.07
C THR A 37 15.01 -7.49 -0.57
N GLY A 38 14.60 -8.77 -0.52
CA GLY A 38 13.27 -9.26 -0.82
C GLY A 38 12.79 -8.98 -2.25
N PRO A 39 11.77 -9.70 -2.74
CA PRO A 39 11.10 -9.34 -3.99
C PRO A 39 10.53 -7.90 -3.94
N MET A 40 10.28 -7.38 -2.73
CA MET A 40 9.74 -6.04 -2.52
C MET A 40 10.66 -4.92 -3.05
N LEU A 41 12.00 -5.05 -2.93
CA LEU A 41 12.94 -4.10 -3.54
C LEU A 41 12.89 -4.17 -5.07
N GLN A 42 12.85 -5.37 -5.62
CA GLN A 42 12.90 -5.60 -7.07
C GLN A 42 11.69 -5.01 -7.79
N TYR A 43 10.52 -5.06 -7.15
CA TYR A 43 9.26 -4.62 -7.75
C TYR A 43 8.78 -3.25 -7.26
N GLU A 44 9.57 -2.55 -6.45
CA GLU A 44 9.20 -1.25 -5.89
C GLU A 44 8.83 -0.22 -6.98
N GLY A 45 9.51 -0.28 -8.13
CA GLY A 45 9.27 0.62 -9.27
C GLY A 45 7.89 0.45 -9.93
N LEU A 46 7.21 -0.67 -9.69
CA LEU A 46 5.87 -0.95 -10.23
C LEU A 46 4.74 -0.34 -9.40
N VAL A 47 5.05 0.12 -8.18
CA VAL A 47 4.09 0.76 -7.28
C VAL A 47 4.10 2.27 -7.51
N GLY A 48 2.93 2.87 -7.70
CA GLY A 48 2.80 4.31 -7.87
C GLY A 48 3.34 5.08 -6.65
N ALA A 49 4.09 6.16 -6.87
CA ALA A 49 4.72 6.94 -5.81
C ALA A 49 3.73 7.50 -4.76
N GLN A 50 2.47 7.72 -5.15
CA GLN A 50 1.42 8.15 -4.22
C GLN A 50 1.05 7.06 -3.20
N PHE A 51 1.20 5.79 -3.55
CA PHE A 51 0.83 4.63 -2.73
C PHE A 51 1.98 4.13 -1.86
N LYS A 52 3.20 4.65 -2.05
CA LYS A 52 4.37 4.23 -1.26
C LYS A 52 4.36 4.90 0.12
N PRO A 53 4.54 4.17 1.23
CA PRO A 53 4.84 4.78 2.52
C PRO A 53 6.21 5.48 2.49
N MET A 54 6.54 6.24 3.53
CA MET A 54 7.73 7.11 3.54
C MET A 54 9.03 6.31 3.54
N GLU A 55 9.08 5.24 4.33
CA GLU A 55 10.19 4.30 4.41
C GLU A 55 10.44 3.61 3.06
N LEU A 56 9.38 3.22 2.34
CA LEU A 56 9.52 2.65 1.00
C LEU A 56 9.98 3.68 -0.02
N THR A 57 9.47 4.91 0.04
CA THR A 57 9.89 6.00 -0.85
C THR A 57 11.38 6.35 -0.69
N LYS A 58 11.91 6.20 0.52
CA LYS A 58 13.33 6.45 0.84
C LYS A 58 14.20 5.21 0.64
N SER A 59 13.61 4.08 0.27
CA SER A 59 14.28 2.77 0.26
C SER A 59 15.01 2.48 1.58
N ASP A 60 14.40 2.84 2.71
CA ASP A 60 14.92 2.62 4.07
C ASP A 60 14.66 1.17 4.49
N TRP A 61 15.41 0.25 3.90
CA TRP A 61 15.25 -1.20 4.12
C TRP A 61 15.49 -1.61 5.57
N ALA A 62 16.32 -0.87 6.30
CA ALA A 62 16.54 -1.11 7.72
C ALA A 62 15.29 -0.80 8.54
N ALA A 63 14.60 0.32 8.28
CA ALA A 63 13.33 0.64 8.91
C ALA A 63 12.21 -0.33 8.49
N ILE A 64 12.14 -0.69 7.21
CA ILE A 64 11.15 -1.65 6.69
C ILE A 64 11.29 -3.00 7.38
N ARG A 65 12.50 -3.55 7.49
CA ARG A 65 12.73 -4.86 8.13
C ARG A 65 12.37 -4.87 9.62
N LYS A 66 12.59 -3.76 10.31
CA LYS A 66 12.22 -3.59 11.73
C LYS A 66 10.73 -3.34 11.93
N SER A 67 9.99 -3.03 10.87
CA SER A 67 8.55 -2.78 10.95
C SER A 67 7.77 -4.09 11.00
N PRO A 68 6.54 -4.08 11.53
CA PRO A 68 5.67 -5.25 11.44
C PRO A 68 5.44 -5.68 9.98
N PRO A 69 5.30 -6.98 9.68
CA PRO A 69 5.12 -7.47 8.30
C PRO A 69 3.93 -6.86 7.56
N TYR A 70 2.91 -6.39 8.29
CA TYR A 70 1.70 -5.79 7.73
C TYR A 70 1.81 -4.28 7.48
N ALA A 71 2.93 -3.62 7.83
CA ALA A 71 3.03 -2.15 7.82
C ALA A 71 2.78 -1.53 6.43
N ILE A 72 3.39 -2.10 5.39
CA ILE A 72 3.25 -1.64 4.00
C ILE A 72 1.81 -1.77 3.52
N ASP A 73 1.18 -2.93 3.76
CA ASP A 73 -0.21 -3.16 3.35
C ASP A 73 -1.20 -2.34 4.19
N SER A 74 -0.87 -2.05 5.46
CA SER A 74 -1.68 -1.17 6.30
C SER A 74 -1.67 0.27 5.77
N TRP A 75 -0.55 0.75 5.26
CA TRP A 75 -0.48 2.03 4.54
C TRP A 75 -1.35 2.01 3.29
N GLY A 76 -1.23 0.95 2.48
CA GLY A 76 -2.06 0.76 1.29
C GLY A 76 -3.56 0.72 1.61
N LEU A 77 -3.96 0.08 2.71
CA LEU A 77 -5.33 0.10 3.21
C LEU A 77 -5.80 1.54 3.52
N GLY A 78 -4.95 2.37 4.10
CA GLY A 78 -5.24 3.80 4.29
C GLY A 78 -5.47 4.54 2.97
N CYS A 79 -4.69 4.23 1.93
CA CYS A 79 -4.89 4.77 0.59
C CYS A 79 -6.21 4.29 -0.02
N LEU A 80 -6.53 3.00 0.10
CA LEU A 80 -7.79 2.42 -0.36
C LEU A 80 -9.00 3.11 0.31
N ILE A 81 -8.96 3.29 1.63
CA ILE A 81 -10.01 3.99 2.39
C ILE A 81 -10.18 5.41 1.84
N TYR A 82 -9.08 6.15 1.64
CA TYR A 82 -9.15 7.47 1.04
C TYR A 82 -9.83 7.46 -0.34
N GLU A 83 -9.44 6.55 -1.23
CA GLU A 83 -9.99 6.46 -2.58
C GLU A 83 -11.50 6.15 -2.57
N LEU A 84 -11.94 5.28 -1.67
CA LEU A 84 -13.35 4.91 -1.51
C LEU A 84 -14.22 6.08 -1.05
N PHE A 85 -13.77 6.81 -0.02
CA PHE A 85 -14.59 7.89 0.56
C PHE A 85 -14.48 9.20 -0.21
N SER A 86 -13.33 9.47 -0.85
CA SER A 86 -13.18 10.64 -1.74
C SER A 86 -13.90 10.45 -3.07
N GLY A 87 -14.07 9.21 -3.54
CA GLY A 87 -14.59 8.91 -4.88
C GLY A 87 -13.59 9.26 -5.99
N THR A 88 -12.33 9.54 -5.64
CA THR A 88 -11.26 9.93 -6.57
C THR A 88 -10.03 9.08 -6.33
N LYS A 89 -9.30 8.75 -7.39
CA LYS A 89 -7.99 8.10 -7.26
C LYS A 89 -7.01 9.01 -6.55
N LEU A 90 -6.18 8.44 -5.68
CA LEU A 90 -5.13 9.19 -5.02
C LEU A 90 -4.13 9.70 -6.07
N ALA A 91 -3.98 11.02 -6.18
CA ALA A 91 -3.07 11.63 -7.16
C ALA A 91 -1.70 11.90 -6.53
N LYS A 92 -1.69 12.29 -5.25
CA LYS A 92 -0.46 12.58 -4.49
C LYS A 92 -0.63 12.23 -3.02
N LYS A 93 0.46 11.79 -2.40
CA LYS A 93 0.52 11.38 -0.98
C LYS A 93 -0.04 12.42 0.00
N GLN A 94 0.11 13.71 -0.30
CA GLN A 94 -0.33 14.82 0.53
C GLN A 94 -1.85 14.85 0.72
N GLU A 95 -2.62 14.28 -0.21
CA GLU A 95 -4.09 14.25 -0.14
C GLU A 95 -4.59 13.41 1.05
N LEU A 96 -3.81 12.43 1.52
CA LEU A 96 -4.10 11.65 2.72
C LEU A 96 -4.15 12.51 4.00
N ARG A 97 -3.62 13.73 3.97
CA ARG A 97 -3.68 14.67 5.10
C ARG A 97 -4.96 15.51 5.13
N ASN A 98 -5.74 15.50 4.05
CA ASN A 98 -6.92 16.35 3.93
C ASN A 98 -8.14 15.71 4.60
N THR A 99 -8.24 15.85 5.92
CA THR A 99 -9.38 15.36 6.71
C THR A 99 -10.60 16.29 6.61
N SER A 100 -10.42 17.54 6.18
CA SER A 100 -11.49 18.54 6.10
C SER A 100 -12.52 18.27 5.00
N SER A 101 -12.14 17.64 3.89
CA SER A 101 -13.06 17.36 2.77
C SER A 101 -13.90 16.08 2.95
N SER A 102 -13.49 15.17 3.83
CA SER A 102 -14.10 13.83 3.97
C SER A 102 -15.29 13.78 4.94
N ILE A 103 -15.58 14.86 5.65
CA ILE A 103 -16.63 14.93 6.69
C ILE A 103 -17.93 15.62 6.18
N GLN A 104 -17.97 16.04 4.91
CA GLN A 104 -19.07 16.85 4.36
C GLN A 104 -20.06 16.06 3.48
N LYS A 105 -20.23 14.75 3.70
CA LYS A 105 -21.26 13.94 3.02
C LYS A 105 -22.24 13.34 4.03
#